data_AF-A0A974WMI3-F1
#
_entry.id   AF-A0A974WMI3-F1
#
_cell.length_a   1.000
_cell.length_b   1.000
_cell.length_c   1.000
_cell.angle_alpha   90.00
_cell.angle_beta   90.00
_cell.angle_gamma   90.00
#
_symmetry.space_group_name_H-M   'P 1'
#
loop_
_entity.id
_entity.type
_entity.pdbx_description
1 polymer ?
#
loop_
_entity_poly.entity_id
_entity_poly.type
_entity_poly.pdbx_seq_one_letter_code
_entity_poly.pdbx_strand_id
1 'polypeptide(L)' 'MSELDVKHYLEVYKGRLEMQKKGITNPPEEIKLLTRQLVEILSDKNPEEEIVVNSSENGISLIDSSGKILVTFPKQLD' A
#
# COMPACT_ATOMS: atom_id res chain seq x y z
N MET A 1 7.26 -4.38 -18.70
CA MET A 1 6.59 -4.56 -17.41
C MET A 1 7.52 -3.92 -16.40
N SER A 2 7.11 -2.83 -15.74
CA SER A 2 7.89 -2.32 -14.60
C SER A 2 7.68 -3.31 -13.46
N GLU A 3 8.76 -3.92 -12.97
CA GLU A 3 8.73 -4.72 -11.75
C GLU A 3 8.20 -3.81 -10.62
N LEU A 4 7.03 -4.13 -10.07
CA LEU A 4 6.48 -3.41 -8.92
C LEU A 4 6.90 -4.20 -7.70
N ASP A 5 8.03 -3.81 -7.10
CA ASP A 5 8.62 -4.46 -5.94
C ASP A 5 8.21 -3.77 -4.62
N VAL A 6 8.58 -4.40 -3.50
CA VAL A 6 8.39 -3.85 -2.16
C VAL A 6 9.01 -2.46 -2.06
N LYS A 7 10.19 -2.24 -2.64
CA LYS A 7 10.88 -0.95 -2.60
C LYS A 7 10.04 0.16 -3.23
N HIS A 8 9.50 -0.08 -4.42
CA HIS A 8 8.65 0.86 -5.14
C HIS A 8 7.44 1.26 -4.30
N TYR A 9 6.71 0.27 -3.77
CA TYR A 9 5.54 0.55 -2.94
C TYR A 9 5.90 1.25 -1.62
N LEU A 10 7.00 0.84 -0.99
CA LEU A 10 7.45 1.45 0.26
C LEU A 10 7.79 2.94 0.06
N GLU A 11 8.48 3.29 -1.03
CA GLU A 11 8.80 4.68 -1.38
C GLU A 11 7.53 5.51 -1.60
N VAL A 12 6.57 4.98 -2.37
CA VAL A 12 5.27 5.65 -2.62
C VAL A 12 4.52 5.90 -1.30
N TYR A 13 4.39 4.89 -0.45
CA TYR A 13 3.60 5.02 0.77
C TYR A 13 4.32 5.80 1.88
N LYS A 14 5.65 5.81 1.92
CA LYS A 14 6.41 6.76 2.75
C LYS A 14 6.13 8.20 2.33
N GLY A 15 6.15 8.50 1.03
CA GLY A 15 5.80 9.81 0.50
C GLY A 15 4.39 10.24 0.90
N ARG A 16 3.40 9.34 0.73
CA ARG A 16 2.01 9.60 1.14
C ARG A 16 1.88 9.85 2.65
N LEU A 17 2.56 9.05 3.47
CA LEU A 17 2.56 9.20 4.92
C LEU A 17 3.13 10.56 5.35
N GLU A 18 4.22 11.02 4.71
CA GLU A 18 4.78 12.35 4.98
C GLU A 18 3.83 13.48 4.59
N MET A 19 3.18 13.39 3.44
CA MET A 19 2.18 14.37 3.01
C MET A 19 1.01 14.46 4.00
N GLN A 20 0.54 13.31 4.51
CA GLN A 20 -0.51 13.25 5.53
C GLN A 20 -0.05 13.88 6.86
N LYS A 21 1.18 13.58 7.30
CA LYS A 21 1.77 14.17 8.53
C LYS A 21 1.94 15.69 8.44
N LYS A 22 2.26 16.19 7.25
CA LYS A 22 2.39 17.65 6.97
C LYS A 22 1.05 18.33 6.74
N GLY A 23 -0.06 17.60 6.70
CA GLY A 23 -1.39 18.14 6.39
C GLY A 23 -1.58 18.55 4.94
N ILE A 24 -0.69 18.13 4.02
CA ILE A 24 -0.80 18.41 2.57
C ILE A 24 -1.98 17.62 1.99
N THR A 25 -2.14 16.38 2.43
CA THR A 25 -3.33 15.57 2.17
C THR A 25 -4.05 15.30 3.48
N ASN A 26 -5.39 15.26 3.42
CA ASN A 26 -6.20 14.98 4.60
C ASN A 26 -7.28 13.94 4.29
N PRO A 27 -6.87 12.68 4.02
CA PRO A 27 -7.84 11.61 3.84
C PRO A 27 -8.49 11.25 5.20
N PRO A 28 -9.56 10.43 5.23
CA PRO A 28 -10.14 9.93 6.47
C PRO A 28 -9.10 9.23 7.36
N GLU A 29 -9.32 9.24 8.68
CA GLU A 29 -8.40 8.63 9.66
C GLU A 29 -8.13 7.14 9.38
N GLU A 30 -9.12 6.41 8.86
CA GLU A 30 -8.96 5.02 8.43
C GLU A 30 -7.88 4.87 7.34
N ILE A 31 -7.86 5.79 6.36
CA ILE A 31 -6.85 5.77 5.30
C ILE A 31 -5.47 6.16 5.85
N LYS A 32 -5.40 7.08 6.82
CA LYS A 32 -4.13 7.42 7.50
C LYS A 32 -3.58 6.23 8.27
N LEU A 33 -4.46 5.48 8.97
CA LEU A 33 -4.09 4.26 9.68
C LEU A 33 -3.58 3.18 8.70
N LEU A 34 -4.34 2.94 7.63
CA LEU A 34 -3.97 1.98 6.58
C LEU A 34 -2.61 2.35 5.97
N THR A 35 -2.38 3.63 5.66
CA THR A 35 -1.10 4.12 5.12
C THR A 35 0.06 3.82 6.08
N ARG A 36 -0.11 4.03 7.39
CA ARG A 36 0.92 3.72 8.39
C ARG A 36 1.20 2.22 8.47
N GLN A 37 0.16 1.40 8.57
CA GLN A 37 0.29 -0.06 8.65
C GLN A 37 0.98 -0.63 7.42
N LEU A 38 0.65 -0.12 6.23
CA LEU A 38 1.28 -0.59 4.99
C LEU A 38 2.77 -0.22 4.93
N VAL A 39 3.15 0.97 5.38
CA VAL A 39 4.57 1.36 5.49
C VAL A 39 5.32 0.47 6.46
N GLU A 40 4.73 0.13 7.61
CA GLU A 40 5.32 -0.80 8.58
C GLU A 40 5.52 -2.19 7.97
N ILE A 41 4.47 -2.77 7.39
CA ILE A 41 4.52 -4.10 6.74
C ILE A 41 5.57 -4.17 5.65
N LEU A 42 5.64 -3.15 4.77
CA LEU A 42 6.61 -3.12 3.67
C LEU A 42 8.04 -2.84 4.14
N SER A 43 8.23 -2.18 5.29
CA SER A 43 9.58 -1.92 5.83
C SER A 43 10.28 -3.17 6.34
N ASP A 44 9.51 -4.21 6.71
CA ASP A 44 10.03 -5.48 7.22
C ASP A 44 10.25 -6.53 6.12
N LYS A 45 9.97 -6.20 4.86
CA LYS A 45 10.06 -7.10 3.70
C LYS A 45 11.36 -6.93 2.92
N ASN A 46 11.69 -7.92 2.09
CA ASN A 46 12.80 -7.82 1.14
C ASN A 46 12.45 -6.77 0.07
N PRO A 47 13.28 -5.72 -0.13
CA PRO A 47 13.00 -4.64 -1.09
C PRO A 47 12.79 -5.11 -2.54
N GLU A 48 13.42 -6.21 -2.94
CA GLU A 48 13.36 -6.78 -4.30
C GLU A 48 12.21 -7.79 -4.47
N GLU A 49 11.44 -8.05 -3.40
CA GLU A 49 10.28 -8.95 -3.48
C GLU A 49 9.20 -8.32 -4.36
N GLU A 50 8.68 -9.09 -5.32
CA GLU A 50 7.59 -8.68 -6.18
C GLU A 50 6.29 -8.51 -5.38
N ILE A 51 5.55 -7.44 -5.68
CA ILE A 51 4.20 -7.21 -5.18
C ILE A 51 3.20 -7.37 -6.33
N VAL A 52 2.28 -8.30 -6.15
CA VAL A 52 1.18 -8.55 -7.08
C VAL A 52 0.01 -7.65 -6.70
N VAL A 53 -0.47 -6.88 -7.67
CA VAL A 53 -1.71 -6.11 -7.55
C VAL A 53 -2.86 -6.93 -8.11
N ASN A 54 -3.81 -7.29 -7.26
CA ASN A 54 -5.02 -7.98 -7.67
C ASN A 54 -6.22 -7.05 -7.58
N SER A 55 -6.86 -6.77 -8.71
CA SER A 55 -8.10 -6.02 -8.77
C SER A 55 -9.28 -6.98 -8.86
N SER A 56 -10.22 -6.85 -7.94
CA SER A 56 -11.42 -7.69 -7.84
C SER A 56 -12.68 -6.83 -7.67
N GLU A 57 -13.86 -7.46 -7.69
CA GLU A 57 -15.13 -6.77 -7.38
C GLU A 57 -15.13 -6.11 -6.00
N ASN A 58 -14.35 -6.65 -5.05
CA ASN A 58 -14.24 -6.15 -3.68
C ASN A 58 -13.20 -5.03 -3.51
N GLY A 59 -12.47 -4.68 -4.58
CA GLY A 59 -11.42 -3.65 -4.56
C GLY A 59 -10.05 -4.17 -4.97
N ILE A 60 -9.01 -3.40 -4.63
CA ILE A 60 -7.62 -3.63 -5.04
C ILE A 60 -6.84 -4.19 -3.85
N SER A 61 -6.23 -5.35 -4.02
CA SER A 61 -5.37 -5.96 -3.01
C SER A 61 -3.90 -5.93 -3.44
N LEU A 62 -3.01 -5.65 -2.49
CA LEU A 62 -1.58 -5.89 -2.65
C LEU A 62 -1.25 -7.23 -2.02
N ILE A 63 -0.59 -8.09 -2.77
CA ILE A 63 -0.28 -9.46 -2.40
C ILE A 63 1.24 -9.65 -2.53
N ASP A 64 1.84 -10.29 -1.55
CA ASP A 64 3.27 -10.59 -1.57
C ASP A 64 3.60 -11.88 -2.33
N SER A 65 4.89 -12.18 -2.48
CA SER A 65 5.36 -13.36 -3.21
C SER A 65 4.90 -14.70 -2.62
N SER A 66 4.49 -14.72 -1.34
CA SER A 66 3.94 -15.90 -0.67
C SER A 66 2.43 -16.08 -0.90
N GLY A 67 1.78 -15.13 -1.57
CA GLY A 67 0.33 -15.10 -1.75
C GLY A 67 -0.41 -14.48 -0.56
N LYS A 68 0.28 -13.86 0.39
CA LYS A 68 -0.34 -13.18 1.53
C LYS A 68 -0.81 -11.79 1.12
N ILE A 69 -2.09 -11.49 1.42
CA ILE A 69 -2.64 -10.16 1.25
C ILE A 69 -2.02 -9.23 2.30
N LEU A 70 -1.37 -8.16 1.83
CA LEU A 70 -0.79 -7.12 2.69
C LEU A 70 -1.83 -6.06 3.05
N VAL A 71 -2.68 -5.71 2.09
CA VAL A 71 -3.77 -4.75 2.25
C VAL A 71 -4.81 -4.94 1.16
N THR A 72 -6.07 -4.65 1.47
CA THR A 72 -7.15 -4.50 0.50
C THR A 72 -7.72 -3.11 0.61
N PHE A 73 -7.65 -2.36 -0.48
CA PHE A 73 -8.35 -1.10 -0.65
C PHE A 73 -9.75 -1.40 -1.16
N PRO A 74 -10.81 -1.12 -0.38
CA PRO A 74 -12.17 -1.35 -0.85
C PRO A 74 -12.43 -0.50 -2.09
N LYS A 75 -13.15 -1.06 -3.05
CA LYS A 75 -13.67 -0.28 -4.17
C LYS A 75 -14.64 0.75 -3.58
N GLN A 76 -14.42 2.05 -3.82
CA GLN A 76 -15.46 3.03 -3.54
C GLN A 76 -16.70 2.62 -4.35
N LEU A 77 -17.78 2.30 -3.66
CA LEU A 77 -19.10 2.18 -4.29
C LEU A 77 -19.55 3.62 -4.54
N ASP A 78 -19.64 3.99 -5.82
CA ASP A 78 -20.23 5.25 -6.28
C ASP A 78 -21.69 5.40 -5.82
#